data_AF-A0A8J6ZR39-F1
#
_entry.id   AF-A0A8J6ZR39-F1
#
_cell.length_a   1.000
_cell.length_b   1.000
_cell.length_c   1.000
_cell.angle_alpha   90.00
_cell.angle_beta   90.00
_cell.angle_gamma   90.00
#
_symmetry.space_group_name_H-M   'P 1'
#
loop_
_entity.id
_entity.type
_entity.pdbx_description
1 polymer ?
#
loop_
_entity_poly.entity_id
_entity_poly.type
_entity_poly.pdbx_seq_one_letter_code
_entity_poly.pdbx_strand_id
1 'polypeptide(L)' 'MSNESIRVVIRKPFHPMLKQLSEQLNIDDYGELVNYILLEFQRRGGDFSESVEMPSKKVESSLANKLAAMF' A
#
# COMPACT_ATOMS: atom_id res chain seq x y z
N MET A 1 -11.94 -8.91 17.78
CA MET A 1 -11.63 -8.08 16.59
C MET A 1 -10.32 -8.60 16.04
N SER A 2 -10.29 -9.11 14.83
CA SER A 2 -9.08 -9.64 14.19
C SER A 2 -8.05 -8.50 14.12
N ASN A 3 -6.85 -8.70 14.69
CA ASN A 3 -5.75 -7.75 14.52
C ASN A 3 -5.24 -7.89 13.09
N GLU A 4 -5.92 -7.26 12.13
CA GLU A 4 -5.46 -7.19 10.75
C GLU A 4 -4.20 -6.33 10.70
N SER A 5 -3.05 -6.98 10.47
CA SER A 5 -1.79 -6.29 10.26
C SER A 5 -1.67 -5.87 8.81
N ILE A 6 -1.59 -4.57 8.55
CA ILE A 6 -1.37 -4.03 7.21
C ILE A 6 0.14 -3.92 6.98
N ARG A 7 0.63 -4.53 5.89
CA ARG A 7 2.02 -4.36 5.47
C ARG A 7 2.12 -3.20 4.49
N VAL A 8 2.82 -2.13 4.89
CA VAL A 8 3.13 -1.01 3.99
C VAL A 8 4.46 -1.27 3.28
N VAL A 9 4.48 -1.12 1.96
CA VAL A 9 5.70 -1.24 1.15
C VAL A 9 6.03 0.10 0.51
N ILE A 10 7.10 0.73 0.98
CA ILE A 10 7.60 1.99 0.44
C ILE A 10 8.60 1.68 -0.67
N ARG A 11 8.29 2.10 -1.91
CA ARG A 11 9.19 1.94 -3.06
C ARG A 11 10.16 3.12 -3.16
N LYS A 12 11.36 2.90 -3.70
CA LYS A 12 12.21 3.98 -4.22
C LYS A 12 11.47 4.59 -5.43
N PRO A 13 11.32 5.92 -5.55
CA PRO A 13 12.17 6.98 -4.97
C PRO A 13 11.69 7.60 -3.65
N PHE A 14 10.59 7.14 -3.06
CA PHE A 14 9.96 7.82 -1.91
C PHE A 14 10.61 7.50 -0.56
N HIS A 15 11.38 6.42 -0.46
CA HIS A 15 12.02 6.02 0.79
C HIS A 15 12.90 7.10 1.44
N PRO A 16 13.83 7.79 0.73
CA PRO A 16 14.62 8.86 1.34
C PRO A 16 13.77 10.01 1.87
N MET A 17 12.70 10.37 1.14
CA MET A 17 11.80 11.44 1.53
C MET A 17 11.01 11.08 2.79
N LEU A 18 10.48 9.86 2.86
CA LEU A 18 9.77 9.38 4.05
C LEU A 18 10.70 9.21 5.25
N LYS A 19 11.96 8.82 5.02
CA LYS A 19 12.96 8.76 6.11
C LYS A 19 13.27 10.15 6.68
N GLN A 20 13.44 11.16 5.83
CA GLN A 20 13.64 12.53 6.30
C GLN A 20 12.44 13.04 7.10
N LEU A 21 11.22 12.75 6.62
CA LEU A 21 10.00 13.13 7.32
C LEU A 21 9.86 12.41 8.67
N SER A 22 10.24 11.13 8.74
CA SER A 22 10.20 10.35 9.99
C SER A 22 11.17 10.91 11.03
N GLU A 23 12.37 11.29 10.61
CA GLU A 23 13.37 11.96 11.46
C GLU A 23 12.89 13.34 11.94
N GLN A 24 12.22 14.13 11.09
CA GLN A 24 11.69 15.44 11.45
C GLN A 24 10.53 15.36 12.46
N LEU A 25 9.69 14.34 12.33
CA LEU A 25 8.53 14.13 13.21
C LEU A 25 8.86 13.29 14.44
N ASN A 26 10.09 12.76 14.52
CA ASN A 26 10.54 11.81 15.56
C ASN A 26 9.62 10.57 15.66
N ILE A 27 9.30 9.99 14.50
CA ILE A 27 8.48 8.78 14.35
C ILE A 27 9.38 7.65 13.85
N ASP A 28 9.47 6.57 14.62
CA ASP A 28 10.30 5.41 14.27
C ASP A 28 9.54 4.36 13.44
N ASP A 29 8.19 4.36 13.50
CA ASP A 29 7.33 3.41 12.80
C ASP A 29 6.79 3.98 11.48
N TYR A 30 7.10 3.32 10.37
CA TYR A 30 6.63 3.75 9.03
C TYR A 30 5.11 3.64 8.84
N GLY A 31 4.44 2.74 9.54
CA GLY A 31 2.98 2.66 9.58
C GLY A 31 2.37 3.88 10.26
N GLU A 32 2.93 4.32 11.38
CA GLU A 32 2.50 5.56 12.04
C GLU A 32 2.75 6.79 11.18
N LEU A 33 3.90 6.85 10.51
CA LEU A 33 4.21 7.93 9.56
C LEU A 33 3.18 8.00 8.42
N VAL A 34 2.81 6.85 7.86
CA VAL A 34 1.81 6.78 6.79
C VAL A 34 0.44 7.18 7.29
N ASN A 35 0.05 6.74 8.49
CA ASN A 35 -1.20 7.17 9.12
C ASN A 35 -1.25 8.69 9.30
N TYR A 36 -0.15 9.29 9.77
CA TYR A 36 -0.03 10.74 9.90
C TYR A 36 -0.24 11.45 8.55
N ILE A 37 0.43 10.98 7.49
CA ILE A 37 0.31 11.56 6.14
C ILE A 37 -1.15 11.48 5.64
N LEU A 38 -1.81 10.34 5.82
CA LEU A 38 -3.20 10.16 5.41
C LEU A 38 -4.15 11.09 6.16
N LEU A 39 -3.96 11.24 7.47
CA LEU A 39 -4.74 12.16 8.29
C LEU A 39 -4.54 13.61 7.85
N GLU A 40 -3.29 14.03 7.60
CA GLU A 40 -2.98 15.38 7.13
C GLU A 40 -3.55 15.65 5.73
N PHE A 41 -3.52 14.67 4.83
CA PHE A 41 -4.15 14.78 3.52
C PHE A 41 -5.66 15.03 3.64
N GLN A 42 -6.36 14.26 4.49
CA GLN A 42 -7.79 14.44 4.73
C GLN A 42 -8.09 15.80 5.39
N ARG A 43 -7.27 16.25 6.36
CA ARG A 43 -7.42 17.58 7.00
C ARG A 43 -7.30 18.73 6.01
N ARG A 44 -6.53 18.57 4.93
CA ARG A 44 -6.36 19.56 3.87
C ARG A 44 -7.47 19.50 2.81
N GLY A 45 -8.51 18.68 3.03
CA GLY A 45 -9.61 18.51 2.09
C GLY A 45 -9.29 17.58 0.92
N GLY A 46 -8.24 16.78 1.03
CA GLY A 46 -7.97 15.70 0.08
C GLY A 46 -9.07 14.64 0.18
N ASP A 47 -9.55 14.19 -0.98
CA ASP A 47 -10.57 13.16 -1.08
C ASP A 47 -9.98 11.89 -1.70
N PHE A 48 -10.29 10.73 -1.11
CA PHE A 48 -9.93 9.41 -1.63
C PHE A 48 -11.11 8.76 -2.39
N SER A 49 -12.20 9.51 -2.62
CA SER A 49 -13.42 9.02 -3.27
C SER A 49 -13.26 8.59 -4.73
N GLU A 50 -12.15 8.93 -5.39
CA GLU A 50 -11.75 8.24 -6.60
C GLU A 50 -11.33 6.82 -6.23
N SER A 51 -12.29 5.93 -6.35
CA SER A 51 -12.09 4.49 -6.28
C SER A 51 -11.10 4.12 -7.36
N VAL A 52 -9.82 4.05 -6.99
CA VAL A 52 -8.81 3.40 -7.82
C VAL A 52 -9.34 1.99 -8.04
N GLU A 53 -9.78 1.70 -9.27
CA GLU A 53 -10.10 0.35 -9.70
C GLU A 53 -8.86 -0.49 -9.46
N MET A 54 -8.80 -1.15 -8.31
CA MET A 54 -7.75 -2.12 -8.04
C MET A 54 -7.92 -3.21 -9.09
N PRO A 55 -6.90 -3.50 -9.93
CA PRO A 55 -6.97 -4.64 -10.81
C PRO A 55 -7.05 -5.87 -9.91
N SER A 56 -8.26 -6.42 -9.76
CA SER A 56 -8.48 -7.68 -9.05
C SER A 56 -7.68 -8.73 -9.80
N LYS A 57 -6.53 -9.11 -9.23
CA LYS A 57 -5.66 -10.11 -9.83
C LYS A 57 -6.34 -11.46 -9.60
N LYS A 58 -7.33 -11.82 -10.43
CA LYS A 58 -7.77 -13.21 -10.60
C LYS A 58 -6.62 -13.97 -11.27
N VAL A 59 -5.65 -14.43 -10.48
CA VAL A 59 -4.61 -15.37 -10.91
C VAL A 59 -5.09 -16.79 -10.62
N GLU A 60 -6.15 -17.23 -11.26
CA GLU A 60 -6.51 -18.65 -11.27
C GLU A 60 -7.11 -19.01 -12.64
N SER A 61 -6.30 -19.67 -13.48
CA SER A 61 -6.74 -20.63 -14.53
C SER A 61 -5.68 -20.90 -15.61
N SER A 62 -4.64 -20.07 -15.75
CA SER A 62 -3.73 -20.20 -16.91
C SER A 62 -2.74 -21.38 -16.82
N LEU A 63 -2.37 -21.84 -15.62
CA LEU A 63 -1.43 -22.97 -15.46
C LEU A 63 -2.11 -24.34 -15.59
N ALA A 64 -3.34 -24.49 -15.10
CA ALA A 64 -4.09 -25.74 -15.22
C ALA A 64 -4.42 -26.08 -16.68
N ASN A 65 -4.78 -25.07 -17.49
CA ASN A 65 -5.09 -25.26 -18.91
C ASN A 65 -3.84 -25.57 -19.76
N LYS A 66 -2.65 -25.14 -19.35
CA LYS A 66 -1.40 -25.45 -20.07
C LYS A 66 -0.90 -26.88 -19.80
N LEU A 67 -1.18 -27.44 -18.62
CA LEU A 67 -0.85 -28.83 -18.30
C LEU A 67 -1.78 -29.83 -19.03
N ALA A 68 -3.06 -29.49 -19.19
CA ALA A 68 -4.02 -30.35 -19.90
C ALA A 68 -3.80 -30.41 -21.42
N ALA A 69 -3.06 -29.46 -22.01
CA ALA A 69 -2.75 -29.44 -23.45
C ALA A 69 -1.42 -30.14 -23.80
N MET A 70 -0.71 -30.71 -22.81
CA MET A 70 0.54 -31.47 -23.01
C MET A 70 0.37 -32.99 -22.88
N PHE A 71 -0.85 -33.47 -22.61
CA PHE A 71 -1.20 -34.89 -22.57
C PHE A 71 -2.21 -35.24 -23.66
#